data_AF-A0A7U9DTK7-F1
#
_entry.id   AF-A0A7U9DTK7-F1
#
_cell.length_a   1.000
_cell.length_b   1.000
_cell.length_c   1.000
_cell.angle_alpha   90.00
_cell.angle_beta   90.00
_cell.angle_gamma   90.00
#
_symmetry.space_group_name_H-M   'P 1'
#
loop_
_entity.id
_entity.type
_entity.pdbx_description
1 polymer ?
#
loop_
_entity_poly.entity_id
_entity_poly.type
_entity_poly.pdbx_seq_one_letter_code
_entity_poly.pdbx_strand_id
1 'polypeptide(L)'
;MSPRAGNAGPRTLAFVESPVQLLNVLEWAHTRAPGAELTLVVLSPVDPMTRGQLRRMAELARKEGHEIRWEEARGGATAPFRTVGGLTTPLRQADRIVMGDPFSRYVQLLLTITRAHDLVVVDDGTATMEFVTQLAHGERLVRWHRKGSRPGPRDLLFAPVSRSARHRLTPAPDRQVSVFSSMPIEDVPEGATVTANDFAWTRSRFGPPRITKGADMVGTSLVETGVVDADRYVDAVHALAKTHGAARYFAHRRESAVKLHRLAVETGLQIVRPDLPLELIARRGPIGRTILSFPSTVVHTLPLALAGTDVRVAVCDIDPAWLTESASPRASGFLSGVTGSARDVHRLSAVAGTA
;
A
#
# COMPACT_ATOMS: atom_id res chain seq x y z
N MET A 1 -46.09 17.17 -1.35
CA MET A 1 -45.23 17.08 -2.55
C MET A 1 -44.00 16.28 -2.18
N SER A 2 -43.72 15.17 -2.84
CA SER A 2 -42.54 14.36 -2.53
C SER A 2 -41.26 15.06 -3.00
N PRO A 3 -40.14 15.01 -2.25
CA PRO A 3 -38.85 15.39 -2.80
C PRO A 3 -38.54 14.44 -3.96
N ARG A 4 -38.14 14.99 -5.11
CA ARG A 4 -37.64 14.17 -6.22
C ARG A 4 -36.39 13.45 -5.74
N ALA A 5 -36.31 12.14 -5.97
CA ALA A 5 -35.05 11.42 -5.80
C ALA A 5 -34.01 12.08 -6.70
N GLY A 6 -32.93 12.59 -6.09
CA GLY A 6 -31.76 13.02 -6.86
C GLY A 6 -31.22 11.82 -7.62
N ASN A 7 -30.80 12.03 -8.87
CA ASN A 7 -30.26 10.96 -9.69
C ASN A 7 -28.96 10.46 -9.02
N ALA A 8 -28.96 9.24 -8.47
CA ALA A 8 -27.83 8.72 -7.73
C ALA A 8 -26.59 8.65 -8.63
N GLY A 9 -25.44 9.09 -8.11
CA GLY A 9 -24.18 9.03 -8.84
C GLY A 9 -23.76 7.59 -9.16
N PRO A 10 -22.87 7.38 -10.14
CA PRO A 10 -22.45 6.05 -10.59
C PRO A 10 -21.93 5.21 -9.43
N ARG A 11 -22.43 3.98 -9.31
CA ARG A 11 -22.21 3.10 -8.17
C ARG A 11 -20.81 2.53 -8.20
N THR A 12 -20.04 2.83 -7.16
CA THR A 12 -18.66 2.41 -7.02
C THR A 12 -18.52 1.41 -5.88
N LEU A 13 -18.03 0.20 -6.18
CA LEU A 13 -17.59 -0.76 -5.17
C LEU A 13 -16.07 -0.75 -5.06
N ALA A 14 -15.55 -0.55 -3.86
CA ALA A 14 -14.12 -0.54 -3.60
C ALA A 14 -13.69 -1.72 -2.70
N PHE A 15 -12.81 -2.59 -3.19
CA PHE A 15 -12.34 -3.77 -2.47
C PHE A 15 -10.97 -3.54 -1.84
N VAL A 16 -10.90 -3.65 -0.50
CA VAL A 16 -9.69 -3.37 0.28
C VAL A 16 -9.36 -4.49 1.26
N GLU A 17 -8.10 -4.91 1.24
CA GLU A 17 -7.50 -5.98 2.06
C GLU A 17 -6.41 -5.43 3.02
N SER A 18 -5.97 -4.19 2.81
CA SER A 18 -4.88 -3.54 3.56
C SER A 18 -5.26 -2.10 3.98
N PRO A 19 -4.74 -1.58 5.13
CA PRO A 19 -4.97 -0.20 5.55
C PRO A 19 -4.48 0.85 4.54
N VAL A 20 -3.43 0.52 3.79
CA VAL A 20 -2.86 1.37 2.73
C VAL A 20 -3.78 1.40 1.52
N GLN A 21 -4.33 0.24 1.11
CA GLN A 21 -5.36 0.21 0.06
C GLN A 21 -6.57 1.08 0.44
N LEU A 22 -7.03 1.01 1.70
CA LEU A 22 -8.15 1.84 2.16
C LEU A 22 -7.79 3.34 2.13
N LEU A 23 -6.58 3.72 2.54
CA LEU A 23 -6.08 5.09 2.40
C LEU A 23 -6.12 5.56 0.93
N ASN A 24 -5.58 4.76 0.01
CA ASN A 24 -5.53 5.12 -1.40
C ASN A 24 -6.91 5.14 -2.09
N VAL A 25 -7.92 4.42 -1.58
CA VAL A 25 -9.32 4.62 -2.01
C VAL A 25 -9.89 5.95 -1.51
N LEU A 26 -9.54 6.43 -0.31
CA LEU A 26 -10.01 7.74 0.18
C LEU A 26 -9.38 8.90 -0.60
N GLU A 27 -8.08 8.82 -0.90
CA GLU A 27 -7.38 9.74 -1.81
C GLU A 27 -8.00 9.75 -3.22
N TRP A 28 -8.31 8.57 -3.77
CA TRP A 28 -9.00 8.43 -5.04
C TRP A 28 -10.42 9.03 -4.99
N ALA A 29 -11.18 8.75 -3.93
CA ALA A 29 -12.55 9.23 -3.79
C ALA A 29 -12.63 10.75 -3.71
N HIS A 30 -11.70 11.37 -2.96
CA HIS A 30 -11.56 12.82 -2.84
C HIS A 30 -11.24 13.49 -4.18
N THR A 31 -10.42 12.85 -5.04
CA THR A 31 -9.98 13.42 -6.32
C THR A 31 -10.88 13.08 -7.52
N ARG A 32 -11.64 11.98 -7.47
CA ARG A 32 -12.39 11.44 -8.63
C ARG A 32 -13.86 11.07 -8.36
N ALA A 33 -14.35 11.18 -7.13
CA ALA A 33 -15.70 10.71 -6.75
C ALA A 33 -16.57 11.68 -5.91
N PRO A 34 -16.46 13.03 -5.99
CA PRO A 34 -17.34 13.93 -5.24
C PRO A 34 -18.81 13.74 -5.68
N GLY A 35 -19.63 13.13 -4.82
CA GLY A 35 -21.04 12.84 -5.07
C GLY A 35 -21.36 11.49 -5.70
N ALA A 36 -20.39 10.58 -5.87
CA ALA A 36 -20.66 9.20 -6.30
C ALA A 36 -21.03 8.29 -5.10
N GLU A 37 -21.91 7.31 -5.33
CA GLU A 37 -22.32 6.35 -4.31
C GLU A 37 -21.20 5.30 -4.12
N LEU A 38 -20.35 5.51 -3.09
CA LEU A 38 -19.17 4.67 -2.80
C LEU A 38 -19.41 3.74 -1.60
N THR A 39 -19.40 2.43 -1.89
CA THR A 39 -19.41 1.36 -0.89
C THR A 39 -18.03 0.70 -0.80
N LEU A 40 -17.37 0.85 0.35
CA LEU A 40 -16.09 0.25 0.68
C LEU A 40 -16.31 -1.16 1.29
N VAL A 41 -15.88 -2.18 0.56
CA VAL A 41 -15.93 -3.58 1.00
C VAL A 41 -14.57 -3.97 1.59
N VAL A 42 -14.51 -4.06 2.92
CA VAL A 42 -13.32 -4.47 3.67
C VAL A 42 -13.26 -5.98 3.75
N LEU A 43 -12.40 -6.59 2.93
CA LEU A 43 -12.16 -8.03 2.84
C LEU A 43 -11.15 -8.42 3.92
N SER A 44 -11.63 -8.75 5.12
CA SER A 44 -10.77 -8.84 6.32
C SER A 44 -9.58 -9.80 6.16
N PRO A 45 -8.34 -9.37 6.50
CA PRO A 45 -7.21 -10.27 6.68
C PRO A 45 -7.39 -11.10 7.96
N VAL A 46 -6.51 -12.10 8.17
CA VAL A 46 -6.50 -12.93 9.39
C VAL A 46 -5.72 -12.26 10.52
N ASP A 47 -4.60 -11.59 10.21
CA ASP A 47 -3.70 -10.91 11.15
C ASP A 47 -4.43 -9.89 12.05
N PRO A 48 -4.43 -10.05 13.39
CA PRO A 48 -5.04 -9.11 14.32
C PRO A 48 -4.54 -7.66 14.19
N MET A 49 -3.26 -7.44 13.89
CA MET A 49 -2.69 -6.09 13.82
C MET A 49 -3.25 -5.31 12.62
N THR A 50 -3.17 -5.91 11.43
CA THR A 50 -3.73 -5.33 10.19
C THR A 50 -5.25 -5.17 10.29
N ARG A 51 -5.97 -6.08 10.99
CA ARG A 51 -7.41 -5.92 11.28
C ARG A 51 -7.70 -4.71 12.19
N GLY A 52 -6.88 -4.47 13.21
CA GLY A 52 -7.00 -3.30 14.09
C GLY A 52 -6.78 -1.99 13.34
N GLN A 53 -5.74 -1.91 12.51
CA GLN A 53 -5.49 -0.77 11.63
C GLN A 53 -6.64 -0.55 10.61
N LEU A 54 -7.16 -1.62 10.01
CA LEU A 54 -8.32 -1.54 9.09
C LEU A 54 -9.59 -1.05 9.77
N ARG A 55 -9.85 -1.41 11.04
CA ARG A 55 -11.01 -0.89 11.78
C ARG A 55 -10.94 0.62 11.97
N ARG A 56 -9.79 1.17 12.39
CA ARG A 56 -9.60 2.63 12.48
C ARG A 56 -9.67 3.33 11.12
N MET A 57 -9.13 2.73 10.06
CA MET A 57 -9.31 3.27 8.69
C MET A 57 -10.78 3.28 8.26
N ALA A 58 -11.54 2.23 8.57
CA ALA A 58 -12.98 2.18 8.33
C ALA A 58 -13.78 3.19 9.18
N GLU A 59 -13.36 3.47 10.42
CA GLU A 59 -13.93 4.53 11.25
C GLU A 59 -13.66 5.93 10.70
N LEU A 60 -12.51 6.17 10.07
CA LEU A 60 -12.24 7.41 9.34
C LEU A 60 -13.15 7.51 8.12
N ALA A 61 -13.19 6.48 7.28
CA ALA A 61 -14.01 6.47 6.06
C ALA A 61 -15.52 6.66 6.35
N ARG A 62 -16.05 6.14 7.47
CA ARG A 62 -17.43 6.46 7.93
C ARG A 62 -17.61 7.92 8.32
N LYS A 63 -16.59 8.58 8.88
CA LYS A 63 -16.62 10.01 9.25
C LYS A 63 -16.54 10.93 8.02
N GLU A 64 -16.00 10.44 6.91
CA GLU A 64 -16.09 11.07 5.59
C GLU A 64 -17.43 10.78 4.86
N GLY A 65 -18.32 9.98 5.47
CA GLY A 65 -19.66 9.67 4.94
C GLY A 65 -19.77 8.43 4.04
N HIS A 66 -18.70 7.63 3.88
CA HIS A 66 -18.73 6.45 3.02
C HIS A 66 -19.40 5.23 3.68
N GLU A 67 -20.12 4.42 2.89
CA GLU A 67 -20.68 3.15 3.37
C GLU A 67 -19.55 2.12 3.53
N ILE A 68 -19.45 1.50 4.72
CA ILE A 68 -18.48 0.43 4.98
C ILE A 68 -19.18 -0.90 5.20
N ARG A 69 -18.93 -1.84 4.29
CA ARG A 69 -19.32 -3.24 4.40
C ARG A 69 -18.11 -4.10 4.80
N TRP A 70 -18.15 -4.70 5.98
CA TRP A 70 -17.07 -5.56 6.48
C TRP A 70 -17.37 -7.03 6.15
N GLU A 71 -16.45 -7.70 5.47
CA GLU A 71 -16.62 -9.06 4.97
C GLU A 71 -15.56 -10.01 5.54
N GLU A 72 -16.03 -11.06 6.22
CA GLU A 72 -15.20 -12.09 6.86
C GLU A 72 -14.73 -13.17 5.88
N ALA A 73 -14.29 -12.76 4.68
CA ALA A 73 -13.95 -13.61 3.53
C ALA A 73 -12.89 -14.70 3.81
N ARG A 74 -12.17 -14.62 4.95
CA ARG A 74 -11.12 -15.56 5.40
C ARG A 74 -11.48 -16.31 6.69
N GLY A 75 -12.68 -16.13 7.23
CA GLY A 75 -13.12 -16.64 8.55
C GLY A 75 -13.49 -18.13 8.62
N GLY A 76 -13.29 -18.92 7.56
CA GLY A 76 -13.58 -20.36 7.54
C GLY A 76 -13.79 -20.91 6.13
N ALA A 77 -13.91 -22.24 6.00
CA ALA A 77 -13.99 -22.91 4.69
C ALA A 77 -15.18 -22.47 3.82
N THR A 78 -16.31 -22.11 4.43
CA THR A 78 -17.53 -21.64 3.73
C THR A 78 -17.61 -20.12 3.58
N ALA A 79 -16.74 -19.36 4.26
CA ALA A 79 -16.79 -17.90 4.26
C ALA A 79 -16.54 -17.27 2.88
N PRO A 80 -15.59 -17.75 2.04
CA PRO A 80 -15.41 -17.26 0.68
C PRO A 80 -16.70 -17.28 -0.15
N PHE A 81 -17.49 -18.36 -0.05
CA PHE A 81 -18.74 -18.54 -0.79
C PHE A 81 -19.86 -17.63 -0.27
N ARG A 82 -19.96 -17.44 1.06
CA ARG A 82 -20.94 -16.53 1.66
C ARG A 82 -20.71 -15.08 1.23
N THR A 83 -19.47 -14.60 1.30
CA THR A 83 -19.11 -13.26 0.85
C THR A 83 -19.28 -13.10 -0.67
N VAL A 84 -18.90 -14.09 -1.51
CA VAL A 84 -19.17 -14.07 -2.96
C VAL A 84 -20.67 -13.94 -3.24
N GLY A 85 -21.51 -14.77 -2.61
CA GLY A 85 -22.97 -14.72 -2.78
C GLY A 85 -23.55 -13.37 -2.36
N GLY A 86 -23.16 -12.89 -1.17
CA GLY A 86 -23.61 -11.61 -0.62
C GLY A 86 -23.15 -10.37 -1.41
N LEU A 87 -22.10 -10.49 -2.22
CA LEU A 87 -21.58 -9.43 -3.10
C LEU A 87 -22.05 -9.57 -4.56
N THR A 88 -22.67 -10.68 -4.95
CA THR A 88 -22.99 -10.96 -6.37
C THR A 88 -23.96 -9.94 -6.98
N THR A 89 -24.98 -9.50 -6.23
CA THR A 89 -25.91 -8.46 -6.71
C THR A 89 -25.24 -7.09 -6.79
N PRO A 90 -24.57 -6.57 -5.73
CA PRO A 90 -23.76 -5.35 -5.82
C PRO A 90 -22.77 -5.36 -6.99
N LEU A 91 -21.98 -6.42 -7.17
CA LEU A 91 -20.98 -6.53 -8.25
C LEU A 91 -21.56 -6.41 -9.66
N ARG A 92 -22.85 -6.78 -9.84
CA ARG A 92 -23.59 -6.67 -11.10
C ARG A 92 -24.33 -5.35 -11.28
N GLN A 93 -24.41 -4.53 -10.22
CA GLN A 93 -25.07 -3.21 -10.19
C GLN A 93 -24.08 -2.04 -10.07
N ALA A 94 -22.80 -2.31 -9.77
CA ALA A 94 -21.75 -1.30 -9.78
C ALA A 94 -21.29 -0.99 -11.21
N ASP A 95 -21.28 0.30 -11.54
CA ASP A 95 -20.77 0.84 -12.80
C ASP A 95 -19.24 0.83 -12.83
N ARG A 96 -18.62 1.03 -11.65
CA ARG A 96 -17.16 1.09 -11.43
C ARG A 96 -16.72 0.17 -10.30
N ILE A 97 -15.59 -0.52 -10.48
CA ILE A 97 -14.91 -1.27 -9.42
C ILE A 97 -13.53 -0.67 -9.12
N VAL A 98 -13.24 -0.44 -7.84
CA VAL A 98 -11.92 -0.04 -7.34
C VAL A 98 -11.29 -1.20 -6.57
N MET A 99 -9.99 -1.46 -6.73
CA MET A 99 -9.28 -2.55 -6.06
C MET A 99 -7.82 -2.20 -5.76
N GLY A 100 -7.26 -2.70 -4.65
CA GLY A 100 -5.84 -2.49 -4.33
C GLY A 100 -4.89 -3.54 -4.93
N ASP A 101 -5.17 -4.82 -4.73
CA ASP A 101 -4.30 -5.91 -5.19
C ASP A 101 -4.94 -6.71 -6.36
N PRO A 102 -4.58 -6.43 -7.62
CA PRO A 102 -5.09 -7.16 -8.79
C PRO A 102 -4.58 -8.61 -8.86
N PHE A 103 -3.62 -9.01 -8.02
CA PHE A 103 -3.16 -10.39 -7.84
C PHE A 103 -3.87 -11.11 -6.69
N SER A 104 -4.72 -10.44 -5.90
CA SER A 104 -5.53 -11.12 -4.89
C SER A 104 -6.48 -12.09 -5.57
N ARG A 105 -6.35 -13.39 -5.26
CA ARG A 105 -7.27 -14.42 -5.76
C ARG A 105 -8.73 -14.12 -5.40
N TYR A 106 -8.99 -13.33 -4.36
CA TYR A 106 -10.36 -12.93 -4.03
C TYR A 106 -10.88 -11.89 -5.02
N VAL A 107 -10.13 -10.80 -5.24
CA VAL A 107 -10.44 -9.77 -6.26
C VAL A 107 -10.58 -10.40 -7.65
N GLN A 108 -9.66 -11.28 -8.05
CA GLN A 108 -9.72 -11.98 -9.34
C GLN A 108 -10.99 -12.85 -9.49
N LEU A 109 -11.52 -13.42 -8.41
CA LEU A 109 -12.79 -14.14 -8.45
C LEU A 109 -13.98 -13.18 -8.62
N LEU A 110 -14.02 -12.07 -7.87
CA LEU A 110 -15.08 -11.06 -7.97
C LEU A 110 -15.12 -10.39 -9.37
N LEU A 111 -13.96 -10.22 -10.01
CA LEU A 111 -13.83 -9.72 -11.39
C LEU A 111 -14.47 -10.63 -12.45
N THR A 112 -14.73 -11.91 -12.15
CA THR A 112 -15.50 -12.79 -13.06
C THR A 112 -17.02 -12.56 -12.96
N ILE A 113 -17.49 -11.94 -11.87
CA ILE A 113 -18.91 -11.72 -11.56
C ILE A 113 -19.38 -10.33 -12.00
N THR A 114 -18.48 -9.33 -11.97
CA THR A 114 -18.85 -7.93 -12.22
C THR A 114 -19.28 -7.64 -13.65
N ARG A 115 -20.11 -6.61 -13.81
CA ARG A 115 -20.49 -6.02 -15.10
C ARG A 115 -19.91 -4.63 -15.33
N ALA A 116 -19.12 -4.10 -14.39
CA ALA A 116 -18.44 -2.83 -14.57
C ALA A 116 -17.53 -2.83 -15.81
N HIS A 117 -17.57 -1.71 -16.52
CA HIS A 117 -16.71 -1.39 -17.66
C HIS A 117 -15.59 -0.40 -17.29
N ASP A 118 -15.67 0.20 -16.09
CA ASP A 118 -14.65 1.07 -15.50
C ASP A 118 -14.00 0.36 -14.30
N LEU A 119 -12.69 0.10 -14.41
CA LEU A 119 -11.88 -0.55 -13.38
C LEU A 119 -10.74 0.36 -12.94
N VAL A 120 -10.61 0.55 -11.62
CA VAL A 120 -9.54 1.34 -11.00
C VAL A 120 -8.66 0.43 -10.14
N VAL A 121 -7.36 0.44 -10.39
CA VAL A 121 -6.36 -0.14 -9.49
C VAL A 121 -5.75 0.98 -8.64
N VAL A 122 -5.98 0.97 -7.33
CA VAL A 122 -5.32 1.89 -6.39
C VAL A 122 -4.01 1.30 -5.87
N ASP A 123 -3.16 2.14 -5.30
CA ASP A 123 -1.85 1.74 -4.79
C ASP A 123 -1.92 0.74 -3.61
N ASP A 124 -1.13 -0.33 -3.68
CA ASP A 124 -0.72 -1.22 -2.57
C ASP A 124 0.82 -1.38 -2.55
N GLY A 125 1.53 -0.39 -3.09
CA GLY A 125 2.97 -0.34 -3.23
C GLY A 125 3.48 -1.27 -4.33
N THR A 126 4.33 -2.24 -3.94
CA THR A 126 5.08 -3.06 -4.90
C THR A 126 4.20 -3.95 -5.79
N ALA A 127 2.97 -4.26 -5.37
CA ALA A 127 2.01 -4.97 -6.19
C ALA A 127 1.50 -4.13 -7.37
N THR A 128 1.31 -2.82 -7.17
CA THR A 128 0.77 -1.92 -8.21
C THR A 128 1.82 -1.68 -9.30
N MET A 129 3.09 -1.48 -8.93
CA MET A 129 4.19 -1.45 -9.91
C MET A 129 4.28 -2.76 -10.71
N GLU A 130 4.25 -3.91 -10.02
CA GLU A 130 4.34 -5.23 -10.66
C GLU A 130 3.20 -5.48 -11.67
N PHE A 131 1.99 -5.02 -11.34
CA PHE A 131 0.83 -5.07 -12.23
C PHE A 131 1.02 -4.20 -13.48
N VAL A 132 1.48 -2.95 -13.32
CA VAL A 132 1.68 -2.02 -14.42
C VAL A 132 2.73 -2.54 -15.40
N THR A 133 3.90 -3.00 -14.92
CA THR A 133 4.92 -3.61 -15.79
C THR A 133 4.38 -4.83 -16.54
N GLN A 134 3.63 -5.73 -15.88
CA GLN A 134 3.04 -6.91 -16.51
C GLN A 134 1.89 -6.59 -17.49
N LEU A 135 1.23 -5.45 -17.33
CA LEU A 135 0.21 -4.98 -18.26
C LEU A 135 0.86 -4.36 -19.51
N ALA A 136 1.86 -3.49 -19.34
CA ALA A 136 2.63 -2.90 -20.44
C ALA A 136 3.34 -3.97 -21.30
N HIS A 137 4.01 -4.94 -20.65
CA HIS A 137 4.79 -5.99 -21.33
C HIS A 137 3.96 -7.19 -21.82
N GLY A 138 2.62 -7.16 -21.70
CA GLY A 138 1.77 -8.28 -22.11
C GLY A 138 1.93 -9.57 -21.26
N GLU A 139 2.73 -9.56 -20.19
CA GLU A 139 3.00 -10.71 -19.32
C GLU A 139 1.79 -11.17 -18.49
N ARG A 140 1.68 -12.48 -18.24
CA ARG A 140 0.62 -13.08 -17.39
C ARG A 140 0.59 -12.48 -15.98
N LEU A 141 -0.59 -12.03 -15.52
CA LEU A 141 -0.82 -11.57 -14.13
C LEU A 141 -0.56 -12.69 -13.09
N VAL A 142 0.68 -12.81 -12.63
CA VAL A 142 1.12 -13.79 -11.63
C VAL A 142 2.14 -13.13 -10.72
N ARG A 143 1.73 -12.84 -9.47
CA ARG A 143 2.56 -12.15 -8.46
C ARG A 143 3.98 -12.71 -8.45
N TRP A 144 4.99 -11.88 -8.72
CA TRP A 144 6.30 -12.32 -9.20
C TRP A 144 7.05 -13.19 -8.20
N HIS A 145 6.69 -13.09 -6.91
CA HIS A 145 7.12 -13.98 -5.83
C HIS A 145 6.77 -15.47 -6.08
N ARG A 146 5.98 -15.80 -7.12
CA ARG A 146 5.72 -17.16 -7.62
C ARG A 146 6.41 -17.50 -8.96
N LYS A 147 7.06 -16.55 -9.64
CA LYS A 147 7.95 -16.83 -10.79
C LYS A 147 9.24 -17.50 -10.26
N GLY A 148 9.16 -18.80 -9.96
CA GLY A 148 10.28 -19.61 -9.47
C GLY A 148 9.84 -20.86 -8.70
N SER A 149 8.71 -20.82 -8.00
CA SER A 149 8.09 -22.01 -7.41
C SER A 149 7.39 -22.84 -8.50
N ARG A 150 7.50 -24.17 -8.46
CA ARG A 150 6.65 -25.04 -9.29
C ARG A 150 5.16 -24.73 -8.98
N PRO A 151 4.31 -24.49 -9.99
CA PRO A 151 2.91 -24.12 -9.75
C PRO A 151 2.18 -25.27 -9.05
N GLY A 152 1.56 -24.98 -7.89
CA GLY A 152 0.84 -26.00 -7.14
C GLY A 152 -0.45 -26.43 -7.85
N PRO A 153 -1.04 -27.59 -7.51
CA PRO A 153 -2.32 -28.03 -8.08
C PRO A 153 -3.43 -26.97 -7.97
N ARG A 154 -3.44 -26.20 -6.87
CA ARG A 154 -4.37 -25.08 -6.65
C ARG A 154 -4.13 -23.86 -7.56
N ASP A 155 -2.93 -23.66 -8.09
CA ASP A 155 -2.65 -22.58 -9.06
C ASP A 155 -3.09 -22.96 -10.47
N LEU A 156 -2.94 -24.25 -10.85
CA LEU A 156 -3.46 -24.77 -12.12
C LEU A 156 -4.99 -24.69 -12.18
N LEU A 157 -5.68 -25.12 -11.11
CA LEU A 157 -7.15 -25.01 -11.00
C LEU A 157 -7.65 -23.55 -11.01
N PHE A 158 -6.84 -22.60 -10.55
CA PHE A 158 -7.22 -21.17 -10.52
C PHE A 158 -6.85 -20.42 -11.81
N ALA A 159 -6.07 -21.02 -12.71
CA ALA A 159 -5.60 -20.38 -13.95
C ALA A 159 -6.73 -19.82 -14.86
N PRO A 160 -7.93 -20.43 -15.00
CA PRO A 160 -9.03 -19.84 -15.76
C PRO A 160 -9.54 -18.53 -15.14
N VAL A 161 -9.60 -18.45 -13.81
CA VAL A 161 -10.04 -17.25 -13.08
C VAL A 161 -9.02 -16.12 -13.27
N SER A 162 -7.72 -16.40 -13.08
CA SER A 162 -6.67 -15.41 -13.34
C SER A 162 -6.61 -14.96 -14.81
N ARG A 163 -6.93 -15.84 -15.78
CA ARG A 163 -7.03 -15.46 -17.20
C ARG A 163 -8.23 -14.54 -17.45
N SER A 164 -9.39 -14.82 -16.85
CA SER A 164 -10.59 -13.98 -16.96
C SER A 164 -10.38 -12.60 -16.31
N ALA A 165 -9.80 -12.58 -15.11
CA ALA A 165 -9.43 -11.35 -14.41
C ALA A 165 -8.38 -10.54 -15.20
N ARG A 166 -7.36 -11.19 -15.80
CA ARG A 166 -6.43 -10.53 -16.73
C ARG A 166 -7.17 -9.87 -17.88
N HIS A 167 -8.05 -10.59 -18.58
CA HIS A 167 -8.79 -10.04 -19.71
C HIS A 167 -9.60 -8.79 -19.30
N ARG A 168 -10.26 -8.82 -18.14
CA ARG A 168 -10.93 -7.63 -17.58
C ARG A 168 -9.97 -6.48 -17.27
N LEU A 169 -8.78 -6.76 -16.74
CA LEU A 169 -7.77 -5.75 -16.39
C LEU A 169 -6.90 -5.28 -17.57
N THR A 170 -7.17 -5.74 -18.79
CA THR A 170 -6.59 -5.16 -20.01
C THR A 170 -7.56 -4.14 -20.61
N PRO A 171 -7.11 -2.93 -21.01
CA PRO A 171 -7.93 -1.96 -21.73
C PRO A 171 -8.58 -2.53 -22.99
N ALA A 172 -9.74 -1.99 -23.37
CA ALA A 172 -10.42 -2.28 -24.64
C ALA A 172 -11.39 -1.12 -25.00
N PRO A 173 -11.90 -1.04 -26.24
CA PRO A 173 -12.84 0.01 -26.64
C PRO A 173 -14.11 0.08 -25.78
N ASP A 174 -14.53 -1.04 -25.18
CA ASP A 174 -15.66 -1.14 -24.26
C ASP A 174 -15.26 -1.02 -22.77
N ARG A 175 -13.97 -0.87 -22.43
CA ARG A 175 -13.48 -1.11 -21.07
C ARG A 175 -12.30 -0.21 -20.69
N GLN A 176 -12.56 0.71 -19.77
CA GLN A 176 -11.56 1.61 -19.21
C GLN A 176 -10.86 0.94 -18.03
N VAL A 177 -9.52 0.98 -18.04
CA VAL A 177 -8.69 0.57 -16.92
C VAL A 177 -7.84 1.77 -16.51
N SER A 178 -7.91 2.15 -15.24
CA SER A 178 -7.12 3.24 -14.68
C SER A 178 -6.30 2.79 -13.47
N VAL A 179 -5.18 3.46 -13.25
CA VAL A 179 -4.27 3.20 -12.13
C VAL A 179 -4.10 4.50 -11.34
N PHE A 180 -4.37 4.46 -10.04
CA PHE A 180 -4.23 5.58 -9.12
C PHE A 180 -3.11 5.27 -8.13
N SER A 181 -1.92 5.82 -8.39
CA SER A 181 -0.68 5.44 -7.69
C SER A 181 0.21 6.64 -7.39
N SER A 182 0.91 6.53 -6.26
CA SER A 182 1.95 7.43 -5.78
C SER A 182 3.36 7.04 -6.23
N MET A 183 3.52 5.82 -6.74
CA MET A 183 4.79 5.31 -7.25
C MET A 183 5.06 5.87 -8.65
N PRO A 184 6.32 6.13 -9.03
CA PRO A 184 6.66 6.46 -10.40
C PRO A 184 6.30 5.30 -11.35
N ILE A 185 5.64 5.65 -12.45
CA ILE A 185 5.27 4.75 -13.54
C ILE A 185 5.85 5.35 -14.81
N GLU A 186 6.82 4.67 -15.38
CA GLU A 186 7.48 5.05 -16.65
C GLU A 186 6.68 4.49 -17.83
N ASP A 187 6.46 3.17 -17.85
CA ASP A 187 5.65 2.48 -18.86
C ASP A 187 4.14 2.56 -18.54
N VAL A 188 3.44 3.53 -19.14
CA VAL A 188 1.97 3.56 -19.15
C VAL A 188 1.44 2.55 -20.21
N PRO A 189 0.64 1.53 -19.83
CA PRO A 189 0.11 0.58 -20.81
C PRO A 189 -0.85 1.22 -21.81
N GLU A 190 -0.83 0.78 -23.06
CA GLU A 190 -1.69 1.32 -24.12
C GLU A 190 -3.19 1.22 -23.75
N GLY A 191 -3.91 2.35 -23.84
CA GLY A 191 -5.31 2.46 -23.45
C GLY A 191 -5.59 2.52 -21.93
N ALA A 192 -4.58 2.42 -21.07
CA ALA A 192 -4.73 2.59 -19.63
C ALA A 192 -4.51 4.06 -19.20
N THR A 193 -5.28 4.55 -18.23
CA THR A 193 -5.12 5.91 -17.68
C THR A 193 -4.42 5.87 -16.32
N VAL A 194 -3.17 6.33 -16.25
CA VAL A 194 -2.50 6.55 -14.95
C VAL A 194 -2.93 7.91 -14.37
N THR A 195 -3.06 7.98 -13.06
CA THR A 195 -3.36 9.20 -12.30
C THR A 195 -2.49 9.19 -11.04
N ALA A 196 -1.75 10.27 -10.81
CA ALA A 196 -0.94 10.39 -9.62
C ALA A 196 -1.83 10.50 -8.36
N ASN A 197 -1.53 9.69 -7.35
CA ASN A 197 -1.98 9.95 -5.99
C ASN A 197 -1.01 10.94 -5.35
N ASP A 198 -1.43 12.19 -5.20
CA ASP A 198 -0.62 13.24 -4.58
C ASP A 198 -0.81 13.34 -3.06
N PHE A 199 -1.70 12.57 -2.44
CA PHE A 199 -2.14 12.67 -1.03
C PHE A 199 -2.93 13.95 -0.65
N ALA A 200 -3.70 14.52 -1.58
CA ALA A 200 -4.56 15.68 -1.32
C ALA A 200 -5.61 15.48 -0.20
N TRP A 201 -6.23 14.30 -0.06
CA TRP A 201 -7.15 14.02 1.04
C TRP A 201 -6.41 14.04 2.36
N THR A 202 -5.29 13.32 2.50
CA THR A 202 -4.48 13.33 3.73
C THR A 202 -4.07 14.75 4.13
N ARG A 203 -3.65 15.59 3.18
CA ARG A 203 -3.21 16.96 3.47
C ARG A 203 -4.34 17.93 3.82
N SER A 204 -5.53 17.77 3.24
CA SER A 204 -6.69 18.61 3.53
C SER A 204 -7.42 18.15 4.79
N ARG A 205 -7.48 16.83 5.02
CA ARG A 205 -8.19 16.20 6.13
C ARG A 205 -7.43 16.27 7.46
N PHE A 206 -6.10 16.28 7.38
CA PHE A 206 -5.19 16.43 8.52
C PHE A 206 -4.24 17.59 8.23
N GLY A 207 -4.30 18.63 9.08
CA GLY A 207 -3.47 19.83 8.96
C GLY A 207 -1.97 19.56 9.06
N PRO A 208 -1.11 20.59 8.95
CA PRO A 208 0.34 20.42 9.09
C PRO A 208 0.68 19.86 10.48
N PRO A 209 1.59 18.87 10.56
CA PRO A 209 1.97 18.25 11.83
C PRO A 209 2.79 19.21 12.70
N ARG A 210 2.78 18.98 14.02
CA ARG A 210 3.74 19.64 14.92
C ARG A 210 5.14 19.07 14.70
N ILE A 211 5.98 19.82 13.99
CA ILE A 211 7.36 19.45 13.69
C ILE A 211 8.25 19.60 14.94
N THR A 212 9.11 18.63 15.22
CA THR A 212 10.13 18.66 16.29
C THR A 212 11.53 18.89 15.70
N LYS A 213 12.51 19.30 16.54
CA LYS A 213 13.84 19.69 16.06
C LYS A 213 14.71 18.53 15.55
N GLY A 214 14.50 17.32 16.06
CA GLY A 214 15.31 16.13 15.76
C GLY A 214 14.78 15.30 14.59
N ALA A 215 15.25 14.06 14.53
CA ALA A 215 14.80 13.08 13.54
C ALA A 215 13.83 12.04 14.14
N ASP A 216 13.11 11.34 13.26
CA ASP A 216 12.51 10.03 13.54
C ASP A 216 13.03 9.01 12.53
N MET A 217 13.10 7.74 12.94
CA MET A 217 13.46 6.62 12.06
C MET A 217 12.23 5.79 11.68
N VAL A 218 12.24 5.22 10.49
CA VAL A 218 11.20 4.31 9.97
C VAL A 218 11.81 2.93 9.77
N GLY A 219 11.25 1.94 10.46
CA GLY A 219 11.67 0.56 10.40
C GLY A 219 11.26 -0.16 9.12
N THR A 220 11.90 -1.30 8.87
CA THR A 220 11.61 -2.15 7.71
C THR A 220 11.68 -3.63 8.09
N SER A 221 11.00 -4.49 7.33
CA SER A 221 11.03 -5.95 7.56
C SER A 221 12.15 -6.68 6.83
N LEU A 222 13.20 -6.01 6.37
CA LEU A 222 14.29 -6.65 5.62
C LEU A 222 14.92 -7.81 6.42
N VAL A 223 15.17 -7.58 7.72
CA VAL A 223 15.66 -8.59 8.68
C VAL A 223 14.66 -9.75 8.83
N GLU A 224 13.39 -9.46 9.05
CA GLU A 224 12.33 -10.48 9.16
C GLU A 224 12.00 -11.21 7.83
N THR A 225 12.56 -10.73 6.71
CA THR A 225 12.57 -11.45 5.42
C THR A 225 13.89 -12.13 5.10
N GLY A 226 14.87 -12.10 6.00
CA GLY A 226 16.22 -12.68 5.83
C GLY A 226 17.12 -11.95 4.82
N VAL A 227 16.71 -10.77 4.34
CA VAL A 227 17.46 -10.02 3.31
C VAL A 227 18.66 -9.31 3.93
N VAL A 228 18.51 -8.76 5.13
CA VAL A 228 19.53 -7.99 5.85
C VAL A 228 19.82 -8.68 7.17
N ASP A 229 21.10 -8.74 7.55
CA ASP A 229 21.54 -9.27 8.83
C ASP A 229 20.95 -8.51 10.04
N ALA A 230 20.71 -9.21 11.14
CA ALA A 230 20.03 -8.66 12.31
C ALA A 230 20.94 -7.77 13.17
N ASP A 231 22.22 -8.12 13.32
CA ASP A 231 23.17 -7.35 14.14
C ASP A 231 23.55 -6.06 13.43
N ARG A 232 24.01 -6.16 12.17
CA ARG A 232 24.38 -5.00 11.34
C ARG A 232 23.24 -4.01 11.19
N TYR A 233 21.99 -4.48 11.12
CA TYR A 233 20.82 -3.58 11.10
C TYR A 233 20.64 -2.80 12.40
N VAL A 234 20.88 -3.42 13.56
CA VAL A 234 20.77 -2.75 14.86
C VAL A 234 21.91 -1.74 15.06
N ASP A 235 23.15 -2.12 14.71
CA ASP A 235 24.31 -1.22 14.72
C ASP A 235 24.08 0.02 13.84
N ALA A 236 23.53 -0.18 12.64
CA ALA A 236 23.15 0.89 11.73
C ALA A 236 22.07 1.82 12.31
N VAL A 237 21.03 1.28 12.96
CA VAL A 237 19.99 2.09 13.60
C VAL A 237 20.60 2.90 14.76
N HIS A 238 21.50 2.31 15.55
CA HIS A 238 22.23 3.02 16.61
C HIS A 238 23.09 4.18 16.04
N ALA A 239 23.89 3.91 15.01
CA ALA A 239 24.75 4.90 14.36
C ALA A 239 23.95 6.07 13.75
N LEU A 240 22.88 5.76 13.00
CA LEU A 240 21.99 6.76 12.39
C LEU A 240 21.23 7.58 13.44
N ALA A 241 20.72 6.95 14.50
CA ALA A 241 20.01 7.62 15.58
C ALA A 241 20.90 8.63 16.30
N LYS A 242 22.14 8.24 16.62
CA LYS A 242 23.15 9.11 17.22
C LYS A 242 23.57 10.25 16.30
N THR A 243 23.79 9.97 15.02
CA THR A 243 24.26 10.95 14.03
C THR A 243 23.23 12.05 13.72
N HIS A 244 21.94 11.70 13.68
CA HIS A 244 20.87 12.64 13.31
C HIS A 244 20.01 13.12 14.48
N GLY A 245 20.31 12.71 15.72
CA GLY A 245 19.51 13.03 16.89
C GLY A 245 18.08 12.49 16.74
N ALA A 246 17.94 11.21 16.38
CA ALA A 246 16.63 10.57 16.28
C ALA A 246 16.09 10.23 17.67
N ALA A 247 14.80 10.51 17.91
CA ALA A 247 14.16 10.28 19.21
C ALA A 247 13.22 9.05 19.21
N ARG A 248 12.70 8.67 18.04
CA ARG A 248 11.67 7.63 17.90
C ARG A 248 11.94 6.72 16.70
N TYR A 249 11.46 5.49 16.80
CA TYR A 249 11.52 4.48 15.75
C TYR A 249 10.09 4.01 15.44
N PHE A 250 9.57 4.36 14.26
CA PHE A 250 8.28 3.90 13.77
C PHE A 250 8.43 2.47 13.21
N ALA A 251 8.12 1.49 14.05
CA ALA A 251 8.23 0.08 13.73
C ALA A 251 7.26 -0.34 12.63
N HIS A 252 7.78 -1.00 11.59
CA HIS A 252 6.98 -1.63 10.56
C HIS A 252 6.26 -2.87 11.12
N ARG A 253 5.00 -3.09 10.69
CA ARG A 253 4.06 -4.07 11.27
C ARG A 253 4.53 -5.54 11.32
N ARG A 254 5.57 -5.92 10.58
CA ARG A 254 6.15 -7.28 10.60
C ARG A 254 7.33 -7.44 11.54
N GLU A 255 7.86 -6.36 12.11
CA GLU A 255 9.08 -6.43 12.91
C GLU A 255 8.89 -7.19 14.23
N SER A 256 9.86 -8.03 14.56
CA SER A 256 9.76 -8.94 15.70
C SER A 256 9.81 -8.19 17.03
N ALA A 257 9.07 -8.70 18.03
CA ALA A 257 9.10 -8.11 19.37
C ALA A 257 10.51 -8.15 20.00
N VAL A 258 11.31 -9.17 19.68
CA VAL A 258 12.70 -9.32 20.13
C VAL A 258 13.59 -8.24 19.54
N LYS A 259 13.62 -8.07 18.20
CA LYS A 259 14.41 -7.02 17.53
C LYS A 259 14.02 -5.62 18.00
N LEU A 260 12.72 -5.37 18.14
CA LEU A 260 12.20 -4.08 18.62
C LEU A 260 12.54 -3.79 20.09
N HIS A 261 12.54 -4.82 20.96
CA HIS A 261 13.01 -4.66 22.35
C HIS A 261 14.50 -4.38 22.40
N ARG A 262 15.31 -5.13 21.63
CA ARG A 262 16.75 -4.90 21.49
C ARG A 262 17.06 -3.47 21.04
N LEU A 263 16.41 -3.01 19.97
CA LEU A 263 16.52 -1.63 19.49
C LEU A 263 16.20 -0.61 20.59
N ALA A 264 15.15 -0.81 21.38
CA ALA A 264 14.80 0.09 22.48
C ALA A 264 15.91 0.18 23.55
N VAL A 265 16.55 -0.95 23.88
CA VAL A 265 17.59 -1.04 24.90
C VAL A 265 18.93 -0.50 24.40
N GLU A 266 19.35 -0.87 23.19
CA GLU A 266 20.68 -0.53 22.64
C GLU A 266 20.75 0.89 22.07
N THR A 267 19.62 1.48 21.67
CA THR A 267 19.60 2.83 21.06
C THR A 267 18.91 3.91 21.91
N GLY A 268 18.13 3.52 22.92
CA GLY A 268 17.27 4.43 23.69
C GLY A 268 16.09 5.02 22.91
N LEU A 269 15.89 4.64 21.64
CA LEU A 269 14.78 5.13 20.81
C LEU A 269 13.42 4.71 21.39
N GLN A 270 12.48 5.66 21.43
CA GLN A 270 11.08 5.33 21.70
C GLN A 270 10.51 4.54 20.51
N ILE A 271 10.32 3.23 20.69
CA ILE A 271 9.64 2.38 19.71
C ILE A 271 8.16 2.75 19.64
N VAL A 272 7.73 3.27 18.50
CA VAL A 272 6.33 3.55 18.19
C VAL A 272 5.83 2.46 17.24
N ARG A 273 4.69 1.84 17.55
CA ARG A 273 3.98 0.93 16.63
C ARG A 273 2.80 1.69 16.00
N PRO A 274 2.87 2.08 14.70
CA PRO A 274 1.82 2.87 14.05
C PRO A 274 0.43 2.23 14.14
N ASP A 275 -0.55 3.02 14.60
CA ASP A 275 -1.93 2.57 14.80
C ASP A 275 -2.79 2.69 13.51
N LEU A 276 -2.24 3.38 12.52
CA LEU A 276 -2.74 3.72 11.18
C LEU A 276 -1.57 3.68 10.17
N PRO A 277 -1.81 3.85 8.85
CA PRO A 277 -0.75 4.11 7.87
C PRO A 277 0.17 5.26 8.29
N LEU A 278 1.46 5.15 7.96
CA LEU A 278 2.49 6.06 8.47
C LEU A 278 2.33 7.49 7.94
N GLU A 279 1.75 7.64 6.76
CA GLU A 279 1.34 8.90 6.13
C GLU A 279 0.39 9.68 7.04
N LEU A 280 -0.62 9.01 7.62
CA LEU A 280 -1.58 9.62 8.53
C LEU A 280 -0.97 9.91 9.90
N ILE A 281 -0.09 9.04 10.39
CA ILE A 281 0.62 9.26 11.66
C ILE A 281 1.57 10.46 11.53
N ALA A 282 2.34 10.54 10.45
CA ALA A 282 3.28 11.63 10.20
C ALA A 282 2.55 12.96 9.96
N ARG A 283 1.41 12.96 9.25
CA ARG A 283 0.60 14.17 9.01
C ARG A 283 -0.11 14.67 10.26
N ARG A 284 -0.57 13.80 11.16
CA ARG A 284 -1.10 14.20 12.49
C ARG A 284 0.01 14.69 13.41
N GLY A 285 1.17 14.04 13.34
CA GLY A 285 2.32 14.32 14.18
C GLY A 285 2.12 13.99 15.67
N PRO A 286 3.03 14.46 16.55
CA PRO A 286 4.25 15.19 16.20
C PRO A 286 5.20 14.34 15.33
N ILE A 287 6.00 14.99 14.49
CA ILE A 287 6.96 14.36 13.56
C ILE A 287 8.30 15.11 13.61
N GLY A 288 9.41 14.43 13.40
CA GLY A 288 10.73 15.05 13.29
C GLY A 288 10.85 15.93 12.04
N ARG A 289 11.76 16.91 12.08
CA ARG A 289 12.12 17.70 10.89
C ARG A 289 12.84 16.88 9.82
N THR A 290 13.41 15.74 10.21
CA THR A 290 13.96 14.74 9.30
C THR A 290 13.32 13.38 9.58
N ILE A 291 12.86 12.69 8.55
CA ILE A 291 12.44 11.28 8.61
C ILE A 291 13.50 10.45 7.90
N LEU A 292 14.16 9.56 8.63
CA LEU A 292 15.11 8.59 8.11
C LEU A 292 14.38 7.29 7.79
N SER A 293 14.42 6.83 6.55
CA SER A 293 13.82 5.55 6.15
C SER A 293 14.82 4.67 5.42
N PHE A 294 14.94 3.42 5.85
CA PHE A 294 15.51 2.37 5.01
C PHE A 294 14.61 2.13 3.78
N PRO A 295 15.09 1.43 2.71
CA PRO A 295 14.35 1.29 1.47
C PRO A 295 13.02 0.56 1.68
N SER A 296 11.94 1.27 1.39
CA SER A 296 10.55 0.90 1.69
C SER A 296 9.64 1.84 0.90
N THR A 297 8.44 1.42 0.48
CA THR A 297 7.55 2.24 -0.39
C THR A 297 7.17 3.60 0.23
N VAL A 298 7.29 3.74 1.55
CA VAL A 298 7.03 5.00 2.28
C VAL A 298 7.93 6.16 1.85
N VAL A 299 9.06 5.91 1.19
CA VAL A 299 9.93 6.99 0.66
C VAL A 299 9.29 7.76 -0.49
N HIS A 300 8.26 7.20 -1.14
CA HIS A 300 7.47 7.88 -2.17
C HIS A 300 6.19 8.51 -1.61
N THR A 301 5.54 7.86 -0.63
CA THR A 301 4.28 8.36 -0.05
C THR A 301 4.48 9.50 0.94
N LEU A 302 5.51 9.44 1.80
CA LEU A 302 5.74 10.45 2.84
C LEU A 302 6.05 11.85 2.30
N PRO A 303 6.89 12.04 1.26
CA PRO A 303 7.10 13.38 0.68
C PRO A 303 5.80 14.03 0.17
N LEU A 304 4.88 13.23 -0.38
CA LEU A 304 3.60 13.69 -0.92
C LEU A 304 2.60 14.03 0.20
N ALA A 305 2.45 13.14 1.19
CA ALA A 305 1.62 13.38 2.37
C ALA A 305 2.12 14.56 3.23
N LEU A 306 3.44 14.80 3.27
CA LEU A 306 4.06 15.90 4.02
C LEU A 306 4.34 17.14 3.18
N ALA A 307 3.89 17.19 1.92
CA ALA A 307 4.04 18.37 1.08
C ALA A 307 3.42 19.63 1.75
N GLY A 308 4.09 20.76 1.56
CA GLY A 308 3.76 22.03 2.24
C GLY A 308 4.20 22.08 3.70
N THR A 309 5.27 21.37 4.10
CA THR A 309 5.85 21.39 5.46
C THR A 309 7.38 21.36 5.42
N ASP A 310 8.04 21.75 6.52
CA ASP A 310 9.52 21.70 6.64
C ASP A 310 10.10 20.29 6.81
N VAL A 311 9.28 19.23 6.73
CA VAL A 311 9.72 17.85 6.99
C VAL A 311 10.45 17.30 5.77
N ARG A 312 11.70 16.88 5.96
CA ARG A 312 12.51 16.24 4.92
C ARG A 312 12.55 14.74 5.12
N VAL A 313 12.30 13.98 4.06
CA VAL A 313 12.56 12.53 4.04
C VAL A 313 13.98 12.31 3.51
N ALA A 314 14.70 11.35 4.08
CA ALA A 314 16.01 10.91 3.61
C ALA A 314 16.05 9.37 3.58
N VAL A 315 16.71 8.81 2.57
CA VAL A 315 16.84 7.36 2.40
C VAL A 315 18.16 6.91 3.03
N CYS A 316 18.08 5.99 3.97
CA CYS A 316 19.23 5.32 4.55
C CYS A 316 19.57 4.12 3.67
N ASP A 317 20.75 4.14 3.05
CA ASP A 317 21.19 3.04 2.19
C ASP A 317 21.46 1.77 3.02
N ILE A 318 21.20 0.61 2.41
CA ILE A 318 21.66 -0.69 2.92
C ILE A 318 23.03 -0.96 2.30
N ASP A 319 24.06 -1.09 3.13
CA ASP A 319 25.38 -1.54 2.67
C ASP A 319 25.26 -2.97 2.11
N PRO A 320 25.80 -3.27 0.90
CA PRO A 320 25.81 -4.62 0.35
C PRO A 320 26.40 -5.70 1.28
N ALA A 321 27.34 -5.35 2.16
CA ALA A 321 27.92 -6.25 3.15
C ALA A 321 26.96 -6.64 4.30
N TRP A 322 25.79 -6.01 4.40
CA TRP A 322 24.73 -6.43 5.32
C TRP A 322 23.77 -7.46 4.72
N LEU A 323 23.86 -7.74 3.42
CA LEU A 323 23.01 -8.74 2.76
C LEU A 323 23.43 -10.14 3.20
N THR A 324 22.45 -10.97 3.59
CA THR A 324 22.75 -12.37 3.97
C THR A 324 23.02 -13.22 2.73
N GLU A 325 23.67 -14.37 2.88
CA GLU A 325 23.85 -15.35 1.80
C GLU A 325 22.51 -15.83 1.19
N SER A 326 21.40 -15.70 1.93
CA SER A 326 20.05 -16.03 1.47
C SER A 326 19.32 -14.87 0.76
N ALA A 327 19.91 -13.68 0.72
CA ALA A 327 19.36 -12.52 0.04
C ALA A 327 19.38 -12.73 -1.48
N SER A 328 18.23 -13.11 -2.05
CA SER A 328 18.12 -13.32 -3.51
C SER A 328 18.59 -12.09 -4.31
N PRO A 329 19.22 -12.24 -5.49
CA PRO A 329 19.77 -11.11 -6.24
C PRO A 329 18.78 -9.98 -6.58
N ARG A 330 17.47 -10.29 -6.69
CA ARG A 330 16.43 -9.27 -6.92
C ARG A 330 15.91 -8.62 -5.62
N ALA A 331 16.27 -9.10 -4.43
CA ALA A 331 16.15 -8.29 -3.21
C ALA A 331 17.06 -7.06 -3.32
N SER A 332 18.32 -7.26 -3.73
CA SER A 332 19.26 -6.16 -4.07
C SER A 332 18.69 -5.25 -5.15
N GLY A 333 18.12 -5.82 -6.23
CA GLY A 333 17.43 -5.07 -7.29
C GLY A 333 16.20 -4.28 -6.84
N PHE A 334 15.49 -4.73 -5.79
CA PHE A 334 14.40 -3.98 -5.18
C PHE A 334 14.93 -2.81 -4.31
N LEU A 335 15.99 -3.06 -3.53
CA LEU A 335 16.65 -2.04 -2.72
C LEU A 335 17.20 -0.91 -3.60
N SER A 336 17.91 -1.24 -4.68
CA SER A 336 18.43 -0.24 -5.63
C SER A 336 17.31 0.47 -6.40
N GLY A 337 16.28 -0.24 -6.86
CA GLY A 337 15.16 0.36 -7.59
C GLY A 337 14.36 1.38 -6.79
N VAL A 338 14.01 1.06 -5.53
CA VAL A 338 13.33 2.00 -4.62
C VAL A 338 14.25 3.17 -4.28
N THR A 339 15.52 2.91 -3.97
CA THR A 339 16.48 3.94 -3.56
C THR A 339 16.79 4.92 -4.69
N GLY A 340 16.98 4.44 -5.93
CA GLY A 340 17.20 5.27 -7.12
C GLY A 340 15.98 6.12 -7.45
N SER A 341 14.85 5.48 -7.77
CA SER A 341 13.64 6.20 -8.17
C SER A 341 13.13 7.20 -7.12
N ALA A 342 13.34 6.95 -5.83
CA ALA A 342 13.01 7.92 -4.78
C ALA A 342 13.95 9.15 -4.76
N ARG A 343 15.26 8.97 -5.02
CA ARG A 343 16.21 10.07 -5.21
C ARG A 343 15.85 10.90 -6.44
N ASP A 344 15.56 10.24 -7.56
CA ASP A 344 15.35 10.93 -8.84
C ASP A 344 14.04 11.73 -8.84
N VAL A 345 12.95 11.16 -8.29
CA VAL A 345 11.62 11.80 -8.26
C VAL A 345 11.50 12.86 -7.15
N HIS A 346 12.06 12.63 -5.96
CA HIS A 346 11.87 13.52 -4.80
C HIS A 346 13.13 14.24 -4.32
N ARG A 347 14.28 14.07 -5.00
CA ARG A 347 15.59 14.65 -4.62
C ARG A 347 16.02 14.34 -3.19
N LEU A 348 15.65 13.16 -2.69
CA LEU A 348 15.94 12.73 -1.32
C LEU A 348 17.44 12.62 -1.11
N SER A 349 17.92 13.16 0.02
CA SER A 349 19.31 12.94 0.43
C SER A 349 19.53 11.47 0.77
N ALA A 350 20.57 10.88 0.17
CA ALA A 350 21.10 9.60 0.61
C ALA A 350 21.89 9.80 1.91
N VAL A 351 21.67 8.93 2.89
CA VAL A 351 22.56 8.76 4.04
C VAL A 351 23.15 7.37 3.93
N ALA A 352 24.47 7.28 3.80
CA ALA A 352 25.16 6.00 3.85
C ALA A 352 25.02 5.42 5.26
N GLY A 353 24.46 4.21 5.36
CA GLY A 353 24.55 3.41 6.57
C GLY A 353 25.95 2.85 6.74
N THR A 354 26.91 3.69 7.14
CA THR A 354 28.25 3.22 7.54
C THR A 354 28.23 2.84 9.01
N ALA A 355 28.46 1.55 9.29
CA ALA A 355 28.75 1.02 10.62
C ALA A 355 30.19 0.48 10.63
#